data_AF-A0A538KA74-F1
#
_entry.id   AF-A0A538KA74-F1
#
_cell.length_a   1.000
_cell.length_b   1.000
_cell.length_c   1.000
_cell.angle_alpha   90.00
_cell.angle_beta   90.00
_cell.angle_gamma   90.00
#
_symmetry.space_group_name_H-M   'P 1'
#
loop_
_entity.id
_entity.type
_entity.pdbx_description
1 polymer ?
#
loop_
_entity_poly.entity_id
_entity_poly.type
_entity_poly.pdbx_seq_one_letter_code
_entity_poly.pdbx_strand_id
1 'polypeptide(L)' 'MASTNGKAARSEDKVRVAIIGVGNCASSLVQGIEYYKDAKPDEFVPGL' A
#
# COMPACT_ATOMS: atom_id res chain seq x y z
N MET A 1 19.73 -5.12 -21.12
CA MET A 1 19.41 -5.75 -19.83
C MET A 1 18.10 -5.14 -19.33
N ALA A 2 16.95 -5.67 -19.77
CA ALA A 2 15.66 -5.13 -19.35
C ALA A 2 15.30 -5.72 -17.98
N SER A 3 15.24 -4.88 -16.95
CA SER A 3 14.68 -5.25 -15.64
C SER A 3 13.17 -5.40 -15.81
N THR A 4 12.68 -6.62 -15.99
CA THR A 4 11.24 -6.88 -15.99
C THR A 4 10.73 -6.86 -14.56
N ASN A 5 10.41 -5.66 -14.04
CA ASN A 5 9.73 -5.50 -12.76
C ASN A 5 8.24 -5.77 -12.96
N GLY A 6 7.81 -7.00 -12.70
CA GLY A 6 6.39 -7.32 -12.60
C GLY A 6 6.01 -8.62 -13.28
N LYS A 7 6.21 -9.75 -12.59
CA LYS A 7 5.45 -10.95 -12.87
C LYS A 7 4.93 -11.54 -11.57
N ALA A 8 3.78 -11.04 -11.15
CA ALA A 8 2.84 -11.81 -10.35
C ALA A 8 1.46 -11.36 -10.81
N ALA A 9 0.71 -12.29 -11.40
CA ALA A 9 -0.73 -12.15 -11.60
C ALA A 9 -1.31 -11.67 -10.27
N ARG A 10 -2.18 -10.65 -10.30
CA ARG A 10 -2.81 -10.11 -9.11
C ARG A 10 -3.57 -11.25 -8.43
N SER A 11 -2.95 -11.83 -7.41
CA SER A 11 -3.61 -12.72 -6.49
C SER A 11 -4.67 -11.88 -5.78
N GLU A 12 -5.84 -12.45 -5.54
CA GLU A 12 -6.92 -11.90 -4.71
C GLU A 12 -6.49 -11.76 -3.22
N ASP A 13 -5.18 -11.62 -2.97
CA ASP A 13 -4.50 -11.72 -1.70
C ASP A 13 -3.72 -10.42 -1.37
N LYS A 14 -3.32 -10.30 -0.11
CA LYS A 14 -2.61 -9.15 0.46
C LYS A 14 -1.34 -8.80 -0.34
N VAL A 15 -1.16 -7.51 -0.63
CA VAL A 15 0.08 -6.97 -1.21
C VAL A 15 1.18 -6.98 -0.15
N ARG A 16 2.29 -7.67 -0.45
CA ARG A 16 3.49 -7.68 0.40
C ARG A 16 4.37 -6.48 0.07
N VAL A 17 4.71 -5.69 1.08
CA VAL A 17 5.50 -4.45 0.93
C VAL A 17 6.75 -4.54 1.81
N ALA A 18 7.87 -4.03 1.30
CA ALA A 18 9.09 -3.81 2.08
C ALA A 18 9.34 -2.30 2.21
N ILE A 19 9.64 -1.85 3.42
CA ILE A 19 9.96 -0.44 3.72
C ILE A 19 11.47 -0.35 3.99
N ILE A 20 12.19 0.47 3.24
CA ILE A 20 13.60 0.75 3.47
C ILE A 20 13.74 2.15 4.04
N GLY A 21 14.20 2.23 5.30
CA GLY A 21 14.25 3.46 6.07
C GLY A 21 12.95 3.74 6.81
N VAL A 22 13.03 3.87 8.13
CA VAL A 22 11.88 4.17 8.99
C VAL A 22 11.98 5.62 9.46
N GLY A 23 11.17 6.47 8.84
CA GLY A 23 11.06 7.90 9.17
C GLY A 23 9.63 8.38 8.99
N ASN A 24 9.44 9.70 8.98
CA ASN A 24 8.10 10.30 8.93
C ASN A 24 7.28 9.80 7.73
N CYS A 25 7.90 9.61 6.55
CA CYS A 25 7.22 9.08 5.37
C CYS A 25 6.67 7.66 5.59
N ALA A 26 7.47 6.78 6.19
CA ALA A 26 7.02 5.42 6.53
C ALA A 26 5.91 5.45 7.58
N SER A 27 6.04 6.33 8.58
CA SER A 27 5.05 6.48 9.65
C SER A 27 3.69 6.95 9.12
N SER A 28 3.67 7.99 8.27
CA SER A 28 2.44 8.47 7.63
C SER A 28 1.80 7.41 6.74
N LEU A 29 2.61 6.63 6.01
CA LEU A 29 2.11 5.52 5.20
C LEU A 29 1.44 4.46 6.09
N VAL A 30 2.16 3.93 7.09
CA VAL A 30 1.66 2.88 8.00
C VAL A 30 0.41 3.32 8.76
N GLN A 31 0.36 4.57 9.21
CA GLN A 31 -0.84 5.11 9.86
C GLN A 31 -2.02 5.21 8.90
N GLY A 32 -1.79 5.67 7.66
CA GLY A 32 -2.84 5.78 6.64
C GLY A 32 -3.44 4.42 6.28
N ILE A 33 -2.61 3.40 6.02
CA ILE A 33 -3.12 2.04 5.75
C ILE A 33 -3.86 1.44 6.95
N GLU A 34 -3.38 1.63 8.18
CA GLU A 34 -4.10 1.14 9.36
C GLU A 34 -5.43 1.87 9.60
N TYR A 35 -5.49 3.17 9.34
CA TYR A 35 -6.71 3.96 9.52
C TYR A 35 -7.80 3.56 8.50
N TYR A 36 -7.42 3.30 7.25
CA TYR A 36 -8.36 2.97 6.17
C TYR A 36 -8.50 1.48 5.87
N LYS A 37 -7.91 0.57 6.67
CA LYS A 37 -7.94 -0.88 6.37
C LYS A 37 -9.34 -1.49 6.29
N ASP A 38 -10.31 -0.87 6.96
CA ASP A 38 -11.70 -1.33 7.03
C ASP A 38 -12.66 -0.38 6.27
N ALA A 39 -12.12 0.60 5.54
CA ALA A 39 -12.92 1.54 4.77
C ALA A 39 -13.68 0.82 3.66
N LYS A 40 -14.95 1.20 3.47
CA LYS A 40 -15.76 0.59 2.41
C LYS A 40 -15.33 1.08 1.02
N PRO A 41 -15.54 0.30 -0.04
CA PRO A 41 -15.19 0.71 -1.40
C PRO A 41 -15.88 2.02 -1.85
N ASP A 42 -17.05 2.29 -1.31
CA ASP A 42 -17.88 3.46 -1.58
C ASP A 42 -17.70 4.60 -0.56
N GLU A 43 -16.82 4.42 0.43
CA GLU A 43 -16.55 5.42 1.46
C GLU A 43 -15.68 6.55 0.92
N PHE A 44 -16.05 7.79 1.24
CA PHE A 44 -15.25 8.95 0.85
C PHE A 44 -13.98 9.06 1.70
N VAL A 45 -12.83 8.91 1.07
CA VAL A 45 -11.52 9.13 1.68
C VAL A 45 -11.03 10.53 1.28
N PRO A 46 -10.92 11.49 2.22
CA PRO A 46 -10.46 12.84 1.92
C PRO A 46 -9.07 12.86 1.29
N GLY A 47 -8.95 13.40 0.07
CA GLY A 47 -7.67 13.56 -0.63
C GLY A 47 -7.24 12.36 -1.49
N LEU A 48 -8.09 11.35 -1.65
CA LEU A 48 -7.91 10.22 -2.59
C LEU A 48 -8.58 10.51 -3.95
#